data_AF-A0A2E1TMT1-F1
#
_entry.id   AF-A0A2E1TMT1-F1
#
_cell.length_a   1.000
_cell.length_b   1.000
_cell.length_c   1.000
_cell.angle_alpha   90.00
_cell.angle_beta   90.00
_cell.angle_gamma   90.00
#
_symmetry.space_group_name_H-M   'P 1'
#
loop_
_entity.id
_entity.type
_entity.pdbx_description
1 polymer ?
#
loop_
_entity_poly.entity_id
_entity_poly.type
_entity_poly.pdbx_seq_one_letter_code
_entity_poly.pdbx_strand_id
1 'polypeptide(L)'
;MKKTMSFIILIILSQNTLAGPYVTTKHEFKLKDSDYNKTVNQIRFGYDKKIKNSTYYIEIGGGETLPNGESLGSGQSIISYELGFKKKVNDKFSFKIQYEGKNYTETYLDHEFEFETKYRF
;
A
#
# COMPACT_ATOMS: atom_id res chain seq x y z
N MET A 1 -1.18 -32.67 -4.94
CA MET A 1 0.23 -32.52 -4.52
C MET A 1 0.33 -31.27 -3.64
N LYS A 2 0.70 -31.43 -2.36
CA LYS A 2 0.83 -30.32 -1.41
C LYS A 2 1.99 -29.41 -1.86
N LYS A 3 1.69 -28.21 -2.33
CA LYS A 3 2.69 -27.14 -2.53
C LYS A 3 2.52 -26.12 -1.41
N THR A 4 3.26 -26.31 -0.33
CA THR A 4 3.47 -25.28 0.69
C THR A 4 4.33 -24.20 0.05
N MET A 5 3.78 -23.00 -0.14
CA MET A 5 4.55 -21.88 -0.64
C MET A 5 4.16 -20.63 0.14
N SER A 6 4.86 -20.44 1.27
CA SER A 6 4.82 -19.21 2.05
C SER A 6 5.51 -18.12 1.26
N PHE A 7 4.84 -16.99 1.02
CA PHE A 7 5.50 -15.80 0.46
C PHE A 7 5.15 -14.55 1.27
N ILE A 8 6.19 -14.05 1.94
CA ILE A 8 6.28 -12.72 2.53
C ILE A 8 6.62 -11.78 1.36
N ILE A 9 5.70 -10.89 0.99
CA ILE A 9 6.02 -9.76 0.12
C ILE A 9 6.22 -8.55 1.03
N LEU A 10 7.48 -8.25 1.31
CA LEU A 10 7.90 -7.05 2.02
C LEU A 10 8.52 -6.10 0.98
N ILE A 11 7.70 -5.23 0.39
CA ILE A 11 8.20 -4.10 -0.39
C ILE A 11 8.69 -3.06 0.63
N ILE A 12 9.98 -3.12 0.96
CA ILE A 12 10.66 -2.06 1.70
C ILE A 12 11.01 -0.96 0.69
N LEU A 13 10.09 -0.06 0.40
CA LEU A 13 10.47 1.24 -0.15
C LEU A 13 11.18 2.01 0.98
N SER A 14 12.44 2.36 0.73
CA SER A 14 13.27 3.17 1.60
C SER A 14 12.50 4.40 2.04
N GLN A 15 12.20 4.50 3.35
CA GLN A 15 11.62 5.70 3.92
C GLN A 15 12.63 6.82 3.72
N ASN A 16 12.32 7.77 2.83
CA ASN A 16 13.07 9.00 2.69
C ASN A 16 13.21 9.61 4.10
N THR A 17 14.44 9.87 4.51
CA THR A 17 14.75 10.43 5.84
C THR A 17 14.37 11.89 5.97
N LEU A 18 13.82 12.49 4.90
CA LEU A 18 13.34 13.86 4.81
C LEU A 18 11.82 13.85 4.86
N ALA A 19 11.28 14.38 5.96
CA ALA A 19 9.86 14.70 6.03
C ALA A 19 9.49 15.73 4.96
N GLY A 20 8.46 15.49 4.16
CA GLY A 20 8.06 16.42 3.11
C GLY A 20 7.21 15.80 2.00
N PRO A 21 7.03 16.53 0.88
CA PRO A 21 6.32 16.01 -0.28
C PRO A 21 7.14 14.92 -0.99
N TYR A 22 6.47 13.88 -1.47
CA TYR A 22 7.08 12.81 -2.26
C TYR A 22 6.11 12.26 -3.31
N VAL A 23 6.66 11.49 -4.25
CA VAL A 23 5.88 10.69 -5.19
C VAL A 23 6.19 9.23 -4.90
N THR A 24 5.16 8.38 -4.88
CA THR A 24 5.29 6.94 -4.66
C THR A 24 4.54 6.18 -5.74
N THR A 25 5.02 4.99 -6.06
CA THR A 25 4.29 4.04 -6.91
C THR A 25 3.98 2.79 -6.09
N LYS A 26 2.76 2.27 -6.22
CA LYS A 26 2.30 1.06 -5.55
C LYS A 26 1.83 0.06 -6.60
N HIS A 27 2.35 -1.16 -6.51
CA HIS A 27 2.04 -2.24 -7.44
C HIS A 27 1.54 -3.44 -6.64
N GLU A 28 0.30 -3.86 -6.87
CA GLU A 28 -0.29 -5.03 -6.22
C GLU A 28 -0.58 -6.11 -7.26
N PHE A 29 0.05 -7.27 -7.11
CA PHE A 29 -0.23 -8.45 -7.92
C PHE A 29 -1.24 -9.31 -7.19
N LYS A 30 -2.45 -9.44 -7.74
CA LYS A 30 -3.52 -10.25 -7.17
C LYS A 30 -3.56 -11.59 -7.89
N LEU A 31 -3.49 -12.67 -7.13
CA LEU A 31 -3.68 -14.04 -7.61
C LEU A 31 -5.08 -14.52 -7.24
N LYS A 32 -5.66 -15.40 -8.05
CA LYS A 32 -6.89 -16.13 -7.74
C LYS A 32 -6.64 -17.60 -8.02
N ASP A 33 -6.90 -18.45 -7.03
CA ASP A 33 -6.70 -19.91 -7.14
C ASP A 33 -5.27 -20.32 -7.54
N SER A 34 -4.26 -19.52 -7.14
CA SER A 34 -2.83 -19.64 -7.51
C SER A 34 -2.45 -19.15 -8.91
N ASP A 35 -3.43 -18.75 -9.72
CA ASP A 35 -3.19 -18.15 -11.03
C ASP A 35 -3.16 -16.63 -10.95
N TYR A 36 -2.38 -16.01 -11.82
CA TYR A 36 -2.34 -14.56 -11.93
C TYR A 36 -3.70 -14.05 -12.43
N ASN A 37 -4.32 -13.16 -11.65
CA ASN A 37 -5.65 -12.64 -11.92
C ASN A 37 -5.61 -11.20 -12.45
N LYS A 38 -4.96 -10.30 -11.71
CA LYS A 38 -4.87 -8.87 -12.07
C LYS A 38 -3.70 -8.19 -11.38
N THR A 39 -3.24 -7.08 -11.95
CA THR A 39 -2.33 -6.14 -11.31
C THR A 39 -3.05 -4.83 -11.03
N VAL A 40 -2.74 -4.19 -9.91
CA VAL A 40 -3.17 -2.82 -9.61
C VAL A 40 -1.94 -1.94 -9.54
N ASN A 41 -1.80 -1.00 -10.47
CA ASN A 41 -0.70 -0.06 -10.55
C ASN A 41 -1.19 1.32 -10.12
N GLN A 42 -0.47 2.00 -9.23
CA GLN A 42 -0.88 3.28 -8.69
C GLN A 42 0.32 4.22 -8.65
N ILE A 43 0.08 5.49 -8.95
CA ILE A 43 0.99 6.59 -8.67
C ILE A 43 0.31 7.54 -7.70
N ARG A 44 1.03 7.93 -6.64
CA ARG A 44 0.49 8.80 -5.60
C ARG A 44 1.45 9.92 -5.25
N PHE A 45 0.86 11.06 -4.93
CA PHE A 45 1.53 12.18 -4.32
C PHE A 45 1.29 12.10 -2.82
N GLY A 46 2.38 12.10 -2.07
CA GLY A 46 2.34 11.99 -0.63
C GLY A 46 2.98 13.18 0.06
N TYR A 47 2.60 13.37 1.32
CA TYR A 47 3.30 14.24 2.24
C TYR A 47 3.45 13.50 3.57
N ASP A 48 4.67 13.46 4.11
CA ASP A 48 4.92 12.93 5.43
C ASP A 48 5.51 13.96 6.38
N LYS A 49 5.26 13.73 7.67
CA LYS A 49 5.79 14.55 8.75
C LYS A 49 6.26 13.68 9.88
N LYS A 50 7.52 13.86 10.25
CA LYS A 50 8.12 13.23 11.42
C LYS A 50 8.09 14.19 12.61
N ILE A 51 7.50 13.75 13.73
CA ILE A 51 7.47 14.49 14.99
C ILE A 51 8.00 13.57 16.08
N LYS A 52 9.23 13.80 16.54
CA LYS A 52 9.94 12.92 17.50
C LYS A 52 9.95 11.47 16.98
N ASN A 53 9.29 10.57 17.72
CA ASN A 53 9.20 9.13 17.44
C ASN A 53 7.93 8.74 16.67
N SER A 54 7.21 9.73 16.13
CA SER A 54 5.98 9.55 15.36
C SER A 54 6.20 9.98 13.92
N THR A 55 5.60 9.26 12.98
CA THR A 55 5.47 9.65 11.57
C THR A 55 3.99 9.65 11.21
N TYR A 56 3.54 10.73 10.58
CA TYR A 56 2.23 10.85 9.96
C TYR A 56 2.42 10.99 8.47
N TYR A 57 1.54 10.41 7.67
CA TYR A 57 1.56 10.60 6.23
C TYR A 57 0.16 10.59 5.65
N ILE A 58 0.02 11.28 4.52
CA ILE A 58 -1.14 11.25 3.65
C ILE A 58 -0.65 11.04 2.23
N GLU A 59 -1.32 10.19 1.47
CA GLU A 59 -1.11 9.97 0.06
C GLU A 59 -2.44 10.08 -0.67
N ILE A 60 -2.42 10.71 -1.85
CA ILE A 60 -3.54 10.71 -2.78
C ILE A 60 -3.01 10.45 -4.18
N GLY A 61 -3.76 9.72 -4.99
CA GLY A 61 -3.31 9.40 -6.34
C GLY A 61 -4.33 8.61 -7.12
N GLY A 62 -3.87 8.14 -8.28
CA GLY A 62 -4.69 7.37 -9.18
C GLY A 62 -3.91 6.20 -9.75
N GLY A 63 -4.63 5.30 -10.40
CA GLY A 63 -4.05 4.09 -10.92
C GLY A 63 -4.98 3.35 -11.87
N GLU A 64 -4.55 2.16 -12.23
CA GLU A 64 -5.25 1.28 -13.13
C GLU A 64 -5.21 -0.15 -12.58
N THR A 65 -6.34 -0.85 -12.68
CA THR A 65 -6.42 -2.29 -12.52
C THR A 65 -6.38 -2.95 -13.87
N LEU A 66 -5.36 -3.78 -14.09
CA LEU A 66 -5.16 -4.51 -15.33
C LEU A 66 -5.43 -6.01 -15.12
N PRO A 67 -6.53 -6.55 -15.67
CA PRO A 67 -6.77 -7.99 -15.69
C PRO A 67 -5.66 -8.75 -16.43
N ASN A 68 -5.55 -10.04 -16.16
CA ASN A 68 -4.62 -10.90 -16.88
C ASN A 68 -4.95 -10.95 -18.38
N GLY A 69 -3.93 -10.75 -19.23
CA GLY A 69 -4.07 -10.75 -20.69
C GLY A 69 -4.43 -9.40 -21.32
N GLU A 70 -4.71 -8.38 -20.51
CA GLU A 70 -5.07 -7.04 -20.97
C GLU A 70 -3.85 -6.14 -21.18
N SER A 71 -3.99 -5.14 -22.06
CA SER A 71 -2.94 -4.16 -22.35
C SER A 71 -3.08 -2.91 -21.50
N LEU A 72 -1.96 -2.25 -21.19
CA LEU A 72 -1.99 -0.98 -20.44
C LEU A 72 -2.96 0.02 -21.09
N GLY A 73 -3.83 0.61 -20.28
CA GLY A 73 -4.87 1.56 -20.71
C GLY A 73 -6.22 0.93 -21.03
N SER A 74 -6.38 -0.40 -21.07
CA SER A 74 -7.69 -1.07 -21.20
C SER A 74 -8.32 -1.45 -19.85
N GLY A 75 -7.59 -1.26 -18.76
CA GLY A 75 -7.99 -1.58 -17.41
C GLY A 75 -8.92 -0.55 -16.77
N GLN A 76 -9.31 -0.83 -15.53
CA GLN A 76 -10.20 0.03 -14.77
C GLN A 76 -9.42 1.09 -14.01
N SER A 77 -9.79 2.36 -14.19
CA SER A 77 -9.23 3.48 -13.43
C SER A 77 -9.59 3.41 -11.95
N ILE A 78 -8.63 3.78 -11.11
CA ILE A 78 -8.75 3.83 -9.65
C ILE A 78 -8.35 5.22 -9.17
N ILE A 79 -9.12 5.75 -8.22
CA ILE A 79 -8.66 6.83 -7.34
C ILE A 79 -8.29 6.21 -6.00
N SER A 80 -7.11 6.51 -5.49
CA SER A 80 -6.58 5.95 -4.24
C SER A 80 -6.17 7.04 -3.27
N TYR A 81 -6.38 6.79 -1.98
CA TYR A 81 -5.91 7.65 -0.91
C TYR A 81 -5.51 6.81 0.30
N GLU A 82 -4.48 7.23 0.99
CA GLU A 82 -3.94 6.54 2.16
C GLU A 82 -3.62 7.56 3.26
N LEU A 83 -4.00 7.23 4.48
CA LEU A 83 -3.67 7.97 5.69
C LEU A 83 -2.97 7.02 6.64
N GLY A 84 -1.83 7.41 7.19
CA GLY A 84 -1.15 6.53 8.13
C GLY A 84 -0.39 7.24 9.23
N PHE A 85 -0.26 6.51 10.32
CA PHE A 85 0.43 6.91 11.53
C PHE A 85 1.31 5.77 12.00
N LYS A 86 2.58 6.07 12.28
CA LYS A 86 3.55 5.13 12.83
C LYS A 86 4.16 5.72 14.09
N LYS A 87 4.20 4.95 15.17
CA LYS A 87 4.83 5.33 16.43
C LYS A 87 5.86 4.30 16.86
N LYS A 88 7.09 4.76 17.07
CA LYS A 88 8.08 4.01 17.86
C LYS A 88 7.89 4.36 19.33
N VAL A 89 7.38 3.41 20.11
CA VAL A 89 7.09 3.61 21.55
C VAL A 89 8.38 3.49 22.35
N ASN A 90 9.19 2.47 22.05
CA ASN A 90 10.53 2.29 22.60
C ASN A 90 11.41 1.57 21.56
N ASP A 91 12.64 1.20 21.91
CA ASP A 91 13.56 0.53 20.98
C ASP A 91 13.14 -0.88 20.55
N LYS A 92 12.24 -1.49 21.30
CA LYS A 92 11.73 -2.85 21.07
C LYS A 92 10.33 -2.86 20.47
N PHE A 93 9.52 -1.81 20.67
CA PHE A 93 8.11 -1.80 20.30
C PHE A 93 7.74 -0.59 19.43
N SER A 94 7.05 -0.88 18.33
CA SER A 94 6.43 0.13 17.45
C SER A 94 5.09 -0.35 16.96
N PHE A 95 4.18 0.57 16.66
CA PHE A 95 2.92 0.26 15.99
C PHE A 95 2.68 1.20 14.80
N LYS A 96 1.84 0.75 13.87
CA LYS A 96 1.39 1.47 12.68
C LYS A 96 -0.11 1.29 12.56
N ILE A 97 -0.78 2.39 12.23
CA ILE A 97 -2.20 2.42 11.87
C ILE A 97 -2.25 3.03 10.48
N GLN A 98 -2.96 2.38 9.56
CA GLN A 98 -3.12 2.84 8.20
C GLN A 98 -4.58 2.63 7.79
N TYR A 99 -5.10 3.60 7.05
CA TYR A 99 -6.37 3.51 6.36
C TYR A 99 -6.13 3.79 4.89
N GLU A 100 -6.61 2.91 4.03
CA GLU A 100 -6.51 3.02 2.58
C GLU A 100 -7.90 2.92 1.97
N GLY A 101 -8.22 3.82 1.05
CA GLY A 101 -9.42 3.75 0.23
C GLY A 101 -9.06 3.72 -1.25
N LYS A 102 -9.72 2.84 -1.98
CA LYS A 102 -9.64 2.73 -3.45
C LYS A 102 -11.05 2.79 -4.02
N ASN A 103 -11.28 3.80 -4.84
CA ASN A 103 -12.51 3.98 -5.57
C ASN A 103 -12.28 3.48 -7.00
N TYR A 104 -12.92 2.38 -7.34
CA TYR A 104 -12.90 1.82 -8.69
C TYR A 104 -14.03 2.47 -9.47
N THR A 105 -13.66 3.26 -10.50
CA THR A 105 -14.63 3.95 -11.35
C THR A 105 -15.58 2.90 -11.92
N GLU A 106 -16.83 2.85 -11.42
CA GLU A 106 -17.95 1.98 -11.85
C GLU A 106 -18.17 0.63 -11.15
N THR A 107 -17.47 0.25 -10.07
CA THR A 107 -17.72 -1.09 -9.48
C THR A 107 -17.95 -1.11 -7.98
N TYR A 108 -16.96 -0.73 -7.18
CA TYR A 108 -17.07 -0.80 -5.72
C TYR A 108 -16.07 0.13 -5.08
N LEU A 109 -16.32 0.39 -3.80
CA LEU A 109 -15.40 1.04 -2.89
C LEU A 109 -14.67 -0.05 -2.11
N ASP A 110 -13.34 -0.03 -2.15
CA ASP A 110 -12.50 -0.91 -1.35
C ASP A 110 -11.83 -0.08 -0.25
N HIS A 111 -12.10 -0.46 1.00
CA HIS A 111 -11.58 0.24 2.16
C HIS A 111 -10.86 -0.76 3.05
N GLU A 112 -9.60 -0.48 3.32
CA GLU A 112 -8.74 -1.33 4.13
C GLU A 112 -8.25 -0.54 5.34
N PHE A 113 -8.39 -1.16 6.51
CA PHE A 113 -7.82 -0.65 7.76
C PHE A 113 -6.77 -1.63 8.26
N GLU A 114 -5.53 -1.18 8.37
CA GLU A 114 -4.40 -1.97 8.82
C GLU A 114 -3.92 -1.47 10.19
N PHE A 115 -3.84 -2.41 11.14
CA PHE A 115 -3.19 -2.20 12.43
C PHE A 115 -2.01 -3.18 12.55
N GLU A 116 -0.79 -2.65 12.51
CA GLU A 116 0.44 -3.45 12.65
C GLU A 116 1.13 -3.13 13.97
N THR A 117 1.55 -4.16 14.70
CA THR A 117 2.47 -4.05 15.84
C THR A 117 3.74 -4.82 15.56
N LYS A 118 4.89 -4.23 15.89
CA LYS A 118 6.21 -4.84 15.75
C LYS A 118 6.93 -4.84 17.10
N TYR A 119 7.38 -6.02 17.52
CA TYR A 119 8.20 -6.23 18.70
C TYR A 119 9.55 -6.88 18.33
N ARG A 120 10.65 -6.39 18.90
CA ARG A 120 12.02 -6.91 18.69
C ARG A 120 12.58 -7.40 20.04
N PHE A 121 12.91 -8.68 20.10
CA PHE A 121 13.53 -9.34 21.26
C PHE A 121 15.06 -9.30 21.18
#